data_AF-A0A5C2RUD5-F1
#
_entry.id   AF-A0A5C2RUD5-F1
#
_cell.length_a   1.000
_cell.length_b   1.000
_cell.length_c   1.000
_cell.angle_alpha   90.00
_cell.angle_beta   90.00
_cell.angle_gamma   90.00
#
_symmetry.space_group_name_H-M   'P 1'
#
loop_
_entity.id
_entity.type
_entity.pdbx_description
1 polymer ?
#
loop_
_entity_poly.entity_id
_entity_poly.type
_entity_poly.pdbx_seq_one_letter_code
_entity_poly.pdbx_strand_id
1 'polypeptide(L)'
;MVLHRQLACRDMTRDIDYIHRSFEAEWKARSLSDAGPRLRTCIKATAQAWGLGTDWMNACADVALPISRDTFGKPFDPISYDALSPNNVEKNTIFKSKNGMLVLVGVSWGWAVALKLVRYEKHDPYDIASILRLGHQQRKVKWTRTLLEQWLRQMCIAMNYDSYTPYQMETTRQRMRHAIALAYEQHVYLLQHQSHVNAVSS
;
A
#
# COMPACT_ATOMS: atom_id res chain seq x y z
N MET A 1 -1.31 3.25 -6.11
CA MET A 1 -0.76 4.42 -5.40
C MET A 1 -0.59 4.13 -3.92
N VAL A 2 0.37 4.77 -3.26
CA VAL A 2 0.39 4.93 -1.79
C VAL A 2 0.28 6.40 -1.47
N LEU A 3 -0.72 6.76 -0.67
CA LEU A 3 -1.02 8.15 -0.33
C LEU A 3 -0.15 8.58 0.86
N HIS A 4 0.97 9.26 0.59
CA HIS A 4 1.82 9.82 1.63
C HIS A 4 2.49 11.10 1.17
N ARG A 5 2.50 12.12 2.05
CA ARG A 5 2.93 13.49 1.72
C ARG A 5 4.37 13.61 1.24
N GLN A 6 5.22 12.66 1.61
CA GLN A 6 6.64 12.66 1.28
C GLN A 6 6.98 11.74 0.10
N LEU A 7 5.99 11.07 -0.49
CA LEU A 7 6.20 10.34 -1.73
C LEU A 7 5.97 11.26 -2.93
N ALA A 8 6.97 11.37 -3.79
CA ALA A 8 6.80 11.85 -5.15
C ALA A 8 6.09 10.76 -5.97
N CYS A 9 4.78 10.60 -5.72
CA CYS A 9 3.89 9.74 -6.49
C CYS A 9 3.12 10.58 -7.53
N ARG A 10 2.45 9.90 -8.45
CA ARG A 10 1.54 10.52 -9.43
C ARG A 10 0.56 11.50 -8.78
N ASP A 11 0.26 12.60 -9.47
CA ASP A 11 -0.62 13.67 -8.99
C ASP A 11 -2.07 13.22 -8.78
N MET A 12 -2.49 12.13 -9.44
CA MET A 12 -3.81 11.55 -9.28
C MET A 12 -3.82 10.03 -9.41
N THR A 13 -4.66 9.39 -8.61
CA THR A 13 -5.08 7.99 -8.78
C THR A 13 -6.58 7.96 -8.93
N ARG A 14 -7.06 7.14 -9.85
CA ARG A 14 -8.46 6.76 -9.90
C ARG A 14 -8.70 5.36 -9.37
N ASP A 15 -7.68 4.61 -8.97
CA ASP A 15 -7.84 3.22 -8.50
C ASP A 15 -7.43 3.15 -7.02
N ILE A 16 -8.42 3.12 -6.11
CA ILE A 16 -8.22 3.02 -4.66
C ILE A 16 -8.73 1.65 -4.20
N ASP A 17 -7.82 0.80 -3.75
CA ASP A 17 -8.21 -0.48 -3.15
C ASP A 17 -8.56 -0.27 -1.66
N TYR A 18 -9.61 -0.94 -1.19
CA TYR A 18 -10.01 -0.93 0.22
C TYR A 18 -10.34 -2.33 0.74
N ILE A 19 -10.29 -2.52 2.07
CA ILE A 19 -10.58 -3.81 2.70
C ILE A 19 -12.03 -3.85 3.15
N HIS A 20 -12.91 -4.43 2.32
CA HIS A 20 -14.35 -4.36 2.55
C HIS A 20 -14.81 -5.28 3.69
N ARG A 21 -14.30 -6.50 3.73
CA ARG A 21 -14.61 -7.51 4.75
C ARG A 21 -14.28 -7.05 6.16
N SER A 22 -13.17 -6.34 6.34
CA SER A 22 -12.78 -5.78 7.64
C SER A 22 -13.67 -4.63 8.05
N PHE A 23 -14.01 -3.75 7.10
CA PHE A 23 -14.95 -2.66 7.35
C PHE A 23 -16.33 -3.21 7.78
N GLU A 24 -16.89 -4.17 7.04
CA GLU A 24 -18.16 -4.81 7.41
C GLU A 24 -18.08 -5.50 8.78
N ALA A 25 -17.00 -6.24 9.06
CA ALA A 25 -16.82 -6.92 10.33
C ALA A 25 -16.78 -5.95 11.53
N GLU A 26 -16.07 -4.83 11.39
CA GLU A 26 -15.99 -3.81 12.44
C GLU A 26 -17.36 -3.20 12.75
N TRP A 27 -18.10 -2.78 11.72
CA TRP A 27 -19.41 -2.16 11.92
C TRP A 27 -20.48 -3.15 12.38
N LYS A 28 -20.40 -4.41 11.94
CA LYS A 28 -21.27 -5.47 12.44
C LYS A 28 -21.05 -5.71 13.94
N ALA A 29 -19.80 -5.65 14.42
CA ALA A 29 -19.48 -5.72 15.84
C ALA A 29 -20.03 -4.52 16.65
N ARG A 30 -20.34 -3.39 15.98
CA ARG A 30 -21.00 -2.20 16.54
C ARG A 30 -22.51 -2.17 16.29
N SER A 31 -23.11 -3.32 15.98
CA SER A 31 -24.56 -3.48 15.72
C SER A 31 -25.08 -2.77 14.47
N LEU A 32 -24.22 -2.42 13.51
CA LEU A 32 -24.61 -1.89 12.20
C LEU A 32 -24.39 -2.94 11.11
N SER A 33 -25.46 -3.64 10.72
CA SER A 33 -25.39 -4.79 9.79
C SER A 33 -25.35 -4.42 8.30
N ASP A 34 -25.71 -3.19 7.94
CA ASP A 34 -25.81 -2.71 6.55
C ASP A 34 -24.69 -1.74 6.15
N ALA A 35 -23.61 -1.66 6.95
CA ALA A 35 -22.50 -0.74 6.74
C ALA A 35 -21.82 -0.93 5.38
N GLY A 36 -21.57 -2.18 4.96
CA GLY A 36 -20.93 -2.45 3.68
C GLY A 36 -21.77 -2.07 2.46
N PRO A 37 -23.07 -2.45 2.39
CA PRO A 37 -24.00 -1.90 1.40
C PRO A 37 -24.01 -0.37 1.37
N ARG A 38 -24.06 0.30 2.54
CA ARG A 38 -24.00 1.77 2.61
C ARG A 38 -22.70 2.33 2.04
N LEU A 39 -21.56 1.73 2.37
CA LEU A 39 -20.26 2.14 1.84
C LEU A 39 -20.23 2.02 0.31
N ARG A 40 -20.72 0.92 -0.27
CA ARG A 40 -20.84 0.75 -1.73
C ARG A 40 -21.73 1.81 -2.37
N THR A 41 -22.85 2.17 -1.74
CA THR A 41 -23.72 3.25 -2.22
C THR A 41 -22.98 4.59 -2.20
N CYS A 42 -22.26 4.91 -1.12
CA CYS A 42 -21.44 6.12 -1.05
C CYS A 42 -20.34 6.15 -2.13
N ILE A 43 -19.67 5.02 -2.37
CA ILE A 43 -18.65 4.88 -3.42
C ILE A 43 -19.24 5.18 -4.80
N LYS A 44 -20.41 4.61 -5.12
CA LYS A 44 -21.11 4.86 -6.39
C LYS A 44 -21.58 6.30 -6.52
N ALA A 45 -22.18 6.87 -5.48
CA ALA A 45 -22.63 8.26 -5.48
C ALA A 45 -21.45 9.23 -5.68
N THR A 46 -20.31 8.95 -5.05
CA THR A 46 -19.07 9.72 -5.24
C THR A 46 -18.55 9.57 -6.67
N ALA A 47 -18.56 8.35 -7.23
CA ALA A 47 -18.18 8.12 -8.62
C ALA A 47 -18.98 9.00 -9.59
N GLN A 48 -20.29 9.07 -9.38
CA GLN A 48 -21.22 9.84 -10.20
C GLN A 48 -21.01 11.35 -10.04
N ALA A 49 -20.87 11.83 -8.81
CA ALA A 49 -20.70 13.26 -8.53
C ALA A 49 -19.39 13.84 -9.10
N TRP A 50 -18.35 13.01 -9.22
CA TRP A 50 -17.00 13.45 -9.59
C TRP A 50 -16.46 12.83 -10.89
N GLY A 51 -17.28 12.06 -11.61
CA GLY A 51 -16.89 11.43 -12.88
C GLY A 51 -15.71 10.44 -12.77
N LEU A 52 -15.64 9.67 -11.66
CA LEU A 52 -14.46 8.84 -11.34
C LEU A 52 -14.45 7.47 -12.05
N GLY A 53 -15.53 7.10 -12.73
CA GLY A 53 -15.73 5.76 -13.30
C GLY A 53 -16.19 4.74 -12.25
N THR A 54 -16.60 3.55 -12.67
CA THR A 54 -17.22 2.55 -11.77
C THR A 54 -16.23 1.75 -10.92
N ASP A 55 -14.96 1.72 -11.30
CA ASP A 55 -13.91 0.92 -10.65
C ASP A 55 -12.98 1.78 -9.77
N TRP A 56 -13.42 3.00 -9.43
CA TRP A 56 -12.50 3.95 -8.83
C TRP A 56 -12.09 3.59 -7.39
N MET A 57 -12.96 2.86 -6.70
CA MET A 57 -12.70 2.31 -5.38
C MET A 57 -13.21 0.86 -5.32
N ASN A 58 -12.30 -0.10 -5.24
CA ASN A 58 -12.62 -1.53 -5.35
C ASN A 58 -12.07 -2.34 -4.16
N ALA A 59 -12.62 -3.54 -3.96
CA ALA A 59 -12.24 -4.43 -2.86
C ALA A 59 -11.45 -5.65 -3.34
N CYS A 60 -10.65 -5.53 -4.42
CA CYS A 60 -9.89 -6.67 -4.96
C CYS A 60 -8.95 -7.32 -3.94
N ALA A 61 -8.46 -6.54 -2.97
CA ALA A 61 -7.63 -7.05 -1.88
C ALA A 61 -8.34 -8.12 -1.01
N ASP A 62 -9.67 -8.06 -0.90
CA ASP A 62 -10.45 -9.05 -0.15
C ASP A 62 -10.44 -10.44 -0.79
N VAL A 63 -10.25 -10.50 -2.11
CA VAL A 63 -10.18 -11.75 -2.88
C VAL A 63 -8.75 -12.27 -2.94
N ALA A 64 -7.77 -11.37 -3.00
CA ALA A 64 -6.38 -11.72 -3.25
C ALA A 64 -5.69 -12.44 -2.08
N LEU A 65 -6.13 -12.22 -0.83
CA LEU A 65 -5.46 -12.79 0.35
C LEU A 65 -6.43 -13.48 1.30
N PRO A 66 -6.11 -14.71 1.76
CA PRO A 66 -6.94 -15.42 2.72
C PRO A 66 -6.93 -14.72 4.09
N ILE A 67 -8.00 -14.95 4.85
CA ILE A 67 -8.07 -14.60 6.27
C ILE A 67 -7.03 -15.42 7.03
N SER A 68 -6.27 -14.75 7.91
CA SER A 68 -5.28 -15.38 8.78
C SER A 68 -5.91 -15.81 10.11
N ARG A 69 -5.20 -16.62 10.89
CA ARG A 69 -5.61 -17.01 12.24
C ARG A 69 -4.57 -16.56 13.25
N ASP A 70 -5.03 -16.00 14.36
CA ASP A 70 -4.14 -15.62 15.45
C ASP A 70 -3.68 -16.87 16.25
N THR A 71 -2.88 -16.65 17.30
CA THR A 71 -2.37 -17.72 18.18
C THR A 71 -3.48 -18.51 18.89
N PHE A 72 -4.69 -17.96 18.98
CA PHE A 72 -5.87 -18.58 19.58
C PHE A 72 -6.81 -19.17 18.52
N GLY A 73 -6.40 -19.17 17.25
CA GLY A 73 -7.18 -19.68 16.13
C GLY A 73 -8.29 -18.74 15.63
N LYS A 74 -8.39 -17.53 16.17
CA LYS A 74 -9.42 -16.54 15.78
C LYS A 74 -9.08 -15.99 14.39
N PRO A 75 -10.05 -15.96 13.46
CA PRO A 75 -9.85 -15.38 12.14
C PRO A 75 -9.65 -13.87 12.23
N PHE A 76 -8.69 -13.35 11.46
CA PHE A 76 -8.45 -11.92 11.29
C PHE A 76 -7.95 -11.60 9.88
N ASP A 77 -8.21 -10.38 9.42
CA ASP A 77 -7.63 -9.88 8.17
C ASP A 77 -6.22 -9.33 8.43
N PRO A 78 -5.18 -9.88 7.79
CA PRO A 78 -3.79 -9.50 8.08
C PRO A 78 -3.41 -8.11 7.58
N ILE A 79 -4.06 -7.60 6.52
CA ILE A 79 -3.82 -6.25 6.01
C ILE A 79 -4.46 -5.23 6.96
N SER A 80 -5.72 -5.44 7.33
CA SER A 80 -6.44 -4.56 8.25
C SER A 80 -5.81 -4.55 9.64
N TYR A 81 -5.35 -5.71 10.12
CA TYR A 81 -4.68 -5.79 11.42
C TYR A 81 -3.40 -4.95 11.46
N ASP A 82 -2.55 -5.07 10.44
CA ASP A 82 -1.34 -4.27 10.34
C ASP A 82 -1.64 -2.77 10.11
N ALA A 83 -2.60 -2.47 9.23
CA ALA A 83 -3.00 -1.09 8.91
C ALA A 83 -3.56 -0.35 10.14
N LEU A 84 -4.24 -1.05 11.04
CA LEU A 84 -4.80 -0.49 12.27
C LEU A 84 -3.83 -0.52 13.46
N SER A 85 -2.58 -0.96 13.28
CA SER A 85 -1.57 -0.86 14.34
C SER A 85 -1.36 0.62 14.73
N PRO A 86 -1.18 0.95 16.03
CA PRO A 86 -1.09 2.33 16.49
C PRO A 86 -0.05 3.17 15.72
N ASN A 87 1.12 2.59 15.50
CA ASN A 87 2.22 3.21 14.76
C ASN A 87 1.89 3.45 13.27
N ASN A 88 1.11 2.56 12.63
CA ASN A 88 0.68 2.79 11.25
C ASN A 88 -0.42 3.84 11.17
N VAL A 89 -1.40 3.81 12.08
CA VAL A 89 -2.47 4.82 12.16
C VAL A 89 -1.88 6.22 12.34
N GLU A 90 -0.91 6.38 13.23
CA GLU A 90 -0.24 7.66 13.46
C GLU A 90 0.42 8.21 12.18
N LYS A 91 1.13 7.35 11.44
CA LYS A 91 1.95 7.75 10.30
C LYS A 91 1.20 7.83 8.98
N ASN A 92 0.20 6.98 8.79
CA ASN A 92 -0.47 6.74 7.52
C ASN A 92 -1.97 7.08 7.55
N THR A 93 -2.45 7.84 8.53
CA THR A 93 -3.79 8.44 8.42
C THR A 93 -3.80 9.50 7.33
N ILE A 94 -4.63 9.29 6.32
CA ILE A 94 -4.82 10.17 5.16
C ILE A 94 -5.89 11.22 5.46
N PHE A 95 -6.98 10.80 6.12
CA PHE A 95 -8.13 11.63 6.38
C PHE A 95 -8.83 11.22 7.67
N LYS A 96 -9.36 12.22 8.40
CA LYS A 96 -10.31 12.04 9.49
C LYS A 96 -11.51 12.94 9.22
N SER A 97 -12.72 12.39 9.29
CA SER A 97 -13.94 13.19 9.21
C SER A 97 -14.06 14.13 10.42
N LYS A 98 -14.79 15.24 10.26
CA LYS A 98 -15.00 16.22 11.34
C LYS A 98 -15.64 15.61 12.60
N ASN A 99 -16.53 14.63 12.41
CA ASN A 99 -17.17 13.90 13.51
C ASN A 99 -16.35 12.70 14.02
N GLY A 100 -15.14 12.47 13.49
CA GLY A 100 -14.25 11.38 13.89
C GLY A 100 -14.72 9.96 13.54
N MET A 101 -15.89 9.80 12.91
CA MET A 101 -16.48 8.48 12.63
C MET A 101 -15.87 7.77 11.42
N LEU A 102 -15.26 8.52 10.49
CA LEU A 102 -14.59 7.96 9.32
C LEU A 102 -13.11 8.36 9.35
N VAL A 103 -12.25 7.36 9.34
CA VAL A 103 -10.80 7.52 9.24
C VAL A 103 -10.32 6.72 8.04
N LEU A 104 -9.61 7.37 7.13
CA LEU A 104 -8.92 6.69 6.03
C LEU A 104 -7.47 6.49 6.43
N VAL A 105 -7.07 5.24 6.57
CA VAL A 105 -5.70 4.84 6.94
C VAL A 105 -5.11 4.07 5.76
N GLY A 106 -3.94 4.50 5.30
CA GLY A 106 -3.16 3.74 4.32
C GLY A 106 -2.58 2.48 4.96
N VAL A 107 -2.47 1.41 4.18
CA VAL A 107 -1.74 0.20 4.62
C VAL A 107 -0.27 0.54 4.89
N SER A 108 0.40 -0.27 5.71
CA SER A 108 1.84 -0.05 5.93
C SER A 108 2.65 -0.22 4.65
N TRP A 109 3.85 0.35 4.67
CA TRP A 109 4.77 0.31 3.54
C TRP A 109 5.07 -1.10 3.05
N GLY A 110 5.20 -2.06 3.98
CA GLY A 110 5.45 -3.47 3.63
C GLY A 110 4.30 -4.04 2.81
N TRP A 111 3.06 -3.88 3.28
CA TRP A 111 1.87 -4.34 2.57
C TRP A 111 1.68 -3.63 1.24
N ALA A 112 1.90 -2.32 1.18
CA ALA A 112 1.82 -1.57 -0.05
C ALA A 112 2.76 -2.12 -1.14
N VAL A 113 3.99 -2.48 -0.75
CA VAL A 113 4.98 -3.07 -1.65
C VAL A 113 4.61 -4.52 -2.00
N ALA A 114 4.25 -5.35 -1.00
CA ALA A 114 3.91 -6.76 -1.21
C ALA A 114 2.75 -6.94 -2.21
N LEU A 115 1.65 -6.21 -2.01
CA LEU A 115 0.47 -6.28 -2.88
C LEU A 115 0.80 -5.84 -4.32
N LYS A 116 1.63 -4.80 -4.46
CA LYS A 116 2.07 -4.31 -5.77
C LYS A 116 3.08 -5.24 -6.45
N LEU A 117 3.87 -6.00 -5.70
CA LEU A 117 4.76 -7.01 -6.27
C LEU A 117 4.00 -8.21 -6.82
N VAL A 118 2.83 -8.56 -6.26
CA VAL A 118 1.98 -9.64 -6.77
C VAL A 118 1.34 -9.25 -8.09
N ARG A 119 0.73 -8.06 -8.18
CA ARG A 119 0.13 -7.55 -9.42
C ARG A 119 1.22 -7.16 -10.43
N TYR A 120 2.05 -6.19 -10.05
CA TYR A 120 3.16 -5.66 -10.82
C TYR A 120 2.78 -5.18 -12.22
N GLU A 121 1.74 -4.36 -12.28
CA GLU A 121 1.18 -3.84 -13.54
C GLU A 121 1.16 -2.32 -13.56
N LYS A 122 1.14 -1.74 -14.77
CA LYS A 122 0.99 -0.29 -15.03
C LYS A 122 2.02 0.54 -14.25
N HIS A 123 1.60 1.16 -13.14
CA HIS A 123 2.42 2.06 -12.32
C HIS A 123 3.02 1.39 -11.08
N ASP A 124 2.71 0.12 -10.80
CA ASP A 124 3.20 -0.59 -9.62
C ASP A 124 4.73 -0.56 -9.48
N PRO A 125 5.54 -0.74 -10.54
CA PRO A 125 7.00 -0.68 -10.43
C PRO A 125 7.49 0.68 -9.89
N TYR A 126 6.90 1.77 -10.37
CA TYR A 126 7.26 3.15 -9.97
C TYR A 126 6.73 3.52 -8.58
N ASP A 127 5.53 3.05 -8.22
CA ASP A 127 4.99 3.18 -6.87
C ASP A 127 5.93 2.49 -5.86
N ILE A 128 6.34 1.25 -6.14
CA ILE A 128 7.30 0.52 -5.29
C ILE A 128 8.63 1.28 -5.24
N ALA A 129 9.17 1.69 -6.38
CA ALA A 129 10.44 2.44 -6.44
C ALA A 129 10.41 3.72 -5.60
N SER A 130 9.28 4.43 -5.59
CA SER A 130 9.09 5.65 -4.79
C SER A 130 9.10 5.35 -3.29
N ILE A 131 8.46 4.27 -2.85
CA ILE A 131 8.48 3.80 -1.46
C ILE A 131 9.92 3.44 -1.03
N LEU A 132 10.62 2.69 -1.87
CA LEU A 132 12.01 2.30 -1.60
C LEU A 132 12.92 3.53 -1.51
N ARG A 133 12.76 4.50 -2.42
CA ARG A 133 13.52 5.75 -2.40
C ARG A 133 13.27 6.54 -1.12
N LEU A 134 12.02 6.65 -0.68
CA LEU A 134 11.70 7.32 0.59
C LEU A 134 12.37 6.62 1.77
N GLY A 135 12.36 5.28 1.81
CA GLY A 135 13.07 4.49 2.81
C GLY A 135 14.59 4.75 2.81
N HIS A 136 15.19 4.90 1.63
CA HIS A 136 16.59 5.30 1.48
C HIS A 136 16.83 6.72 2.02
N GLN A 137 15.99 7.69 1.66
CA GLN A 137 16.16 9.09 2.06
C GLN A 137 16.04 9.27 3.59
N GLN A 138 15.03 8.67 4.20
CA GLN A 138 14.72 8.86 5.62
C GLN A 138 15.60 8.03 6.56
N ARG A 139 15.96 6.81 6.14
CA ARG A 139 16.60 5.83 7.02
C ARG A 139 17.93 5.29 6.48
N LYS A 140 18.40 5.85 5.36
CA LYS A 140 19.64 5.44 4.67
C LYS A 140 19.67 3.96 4.33
N VAL A 141 18.50 3.35 4.12
CA VAL A 141 18.38 1.93 3.75
C VAL A 141 19.04 1.71 2.40
N LYS A 142 20.01 0.81 2.34
CA LYS A 142 20.61 0.36 1.08
C LYS A 142 19.86 -0.89 0.62
N TRP A 143 18.80 -0.67 -0.14
CA TRP A 143 17.98 -1.75 -0.66
C TRP A 143 18.79 -2.70 -1.54
N THR A 144 18.78 -3.95 -1.15
CA THR A 144 19.18 -5.09 -1.97
C THR A 144 17.97 -6.02 -2.11
N ARG A 145 17.98 -6.91 -3.11
CA ARG A 145 16.91 -7.90 -3.28
C ARG A 145 16.73 -8.74 -2.02
N THR A 146 17.81 -9.17 -1.38
CA THR A 146 17.76 -9.95 -0.13
C THR A 146 17.14 -9.16 1.02
N LEU A 147 17.54 -7.89 1.20
CA LEU A 147 17.01 -7.05 2.28
C LEU A 147 15.51 -6.77 2.08
N LEU A 148 15.10 -6.47 0.85
CA LEU A 148 13.68 -6.26 0.51
C LEU A 148 12.87 -7.54 0.74
N GLU A 149 13.37 -8.69 0.30
CA GLU A 149 12.71 -9.99 0.53
C GLU A 149 12.58 -10.31 2.02
N GLN A 150 13.64 -10.11 2.81
CA GLN A 150 13.61 -10.32 4.26
C GLN A 150 12.61 -9.38 4.95
N TRP A 151 12.61 -8.11 4.58
CA TRP A 151 11.68 -7.12 5.14
C TRP A 151 10.22 -7.50 4.85
N LEU A 152 9.91 -7.94 3.62
CA LEU A 152 8.56 -8.37 3.25
C LEU A 152 8.14 -9.66 3.93
N ARG A 153 9.06 -10.62 4.11
CA ARG A 153 8.78 -11.86 4.88
C ARG A 153 8.45 -11.57 6.34
N GLN A 154 9.10 -10.57 6.94
CA GLN A 154 8.84 -10.16 8.33
C GLN A 154 7.54 -9.36 8.46
N MET A 155 7.30 -8.40 7.55
CA MET A 155 6.14 -7.51 7.63
C MET A 155 4.85 -8.15 7.13
N CYS A 156 4.94 -9.05 6.16
CA CYS A 156 3.79 -9.58 5.42
C CYS A 156 3.79 -11.11 5.50
N ILE A 157 3.89 -11.66 6.72
CA ILE A 157 3.95 -13.10 6.98
C ILE A 157 2.78 -13.84 6.29
N ALA A 158 1.59 -13.25 6.29
CA ALA A 158 0.40 -13.84 5.67
C ALA A 158 0.47 -14.00 4.15
N MET A 159 1.45 -13.37 3.47
CA MET A 159 1.75 -13.65 2.06
C MET A 159 2.31 -15.06 1.84
N ASN A 160 2.81 -15.70 2.90
CA ASN A 160 3.35 -17.05 2.91
C ASN A 160 4.33 -17.33 1.76
N TYR A 161 5.35 -16.47 1.61
CA TYR A 161 6.36 -16.60 0.56
C TYR A 161 7.09 -17.95 0.57
N ASP A 162 7.07 -18.69 1.68
CA ASP A 162 7.62 -20.04 1.78
C ASP A 162 6.80 -21.09 1.01
N SER A 163 5.52 -20.82 0.75
CA SER A 163 4.67 -21.68 -0.07
C SER A 163 4.77 -21.41 -1.57
N TYR A 164 5.51 -20.38 -1.99
CA TYR A 164 5.64 -20.04 -3.40
C TYR A 164 6.47 -21.10 -4.11
N THR A 165 6.03 -21.49 -5.31
CA THR A 165 6.86 -22.31 -6.21
C THR A 165 8.17 -21.58 -6.54
N PRO A 166 9.25 -22.29 -6.89
CA PRO A 166 10.51 -21.67 -7.30
C PRO A 166 10.33 -20.62 -8.40
N TYR A 167 9.43 -20.87 -9.35
CA TYR A 167 9.11 -19.95 -10.44
C TYR A 167 8.41 -18.66 -9.96
N GLN A 168 7.39 -18.77 -9.11
CA GLN A 168 6.70 -17.61 -8.53
C GLN A 168 7.67 -16.76 -7.71
N MET A 169 8.55 -17.42 -6.94
CA MET A 169 9.50 -16.73 -6.11
C MET A 169 10.58 -16.03 -6.94
N GLU A 170 11.11 -16.66 -7.99
CA GLU A 170 12.06 -15.99 -8.89
C GLU A 170 11.41 -14.82 -9.65
N THR A 171 10.18 -14.98 -10.13
CA THR A 171 9.42 -13.88 -10.76
C THR A 171 9.30 -12.69 -9.80
N THR A 172 8.94 -12.95 -8.54
CA THR A 172 8.84 -11.92 -7.51
C THR A 172 10.20 -11.26 -7.26
N ARG A 173 11.30 -12.04 -7.22
CA ARG A 173 12.66 -11.51 -7.06
C ARG A 173 13.12 -10.67 -8.24
N GLN A 174 12.76 -11.02 -9.47
CA GLN A 174 13.02 -10.19 -10.64
C GLN A 174 12.30 -8.83 -10.54
N ARG A 175 11.02 -8.84 -10.13
CA ARG A 175 10.23 -7.63 -9.87
C ARG A 175 10.85 -6.75 -8.78
N MET A 176 11.37 -7.35 -7.71
CA MET A 176 12.12 -6.65 -6.67
C MET A 176 13.38 -5.98 -7.22
N ARG A 177 14.20 -6.71 -8.01
CA ARG A 177 15.43 -6.16 -8.61
C ARG A 177 15.12 -4.96 -9.51
N HIS A 178 14.10 -5.09 -10.37
CA HIS A 178 13.68 -4.01 -11.26
C HIS A 178 13.20 -2.78 -10.49
N ALA A 179 12.34 -2.93 -9.47
CA ALA A 179 11.88 -1.80 -8.68
C ALA A 179 13.02 -1.11 -7.88
N ILE A 180 14.01 -1.89 -7.41
CA ILE A 180 15.22 -1.36 -6.78
C ILE A 180 16.06 -0.54 -7.77
N ALA A 181 16.26 -1.04 -9.00
CA ALA A 181 16.97 -0.31 -10.04
C ALA A 181 16.30 1.05 -10.32
N LEU A 182 14.98 1.06 -10.52
CA LEU A 182 14.20 2.30 -10.70
C LEU A 182 14.31 3.26 -9.51
N ALA A 183 14.40 2.75 -8.29
CA ALA A 183 14.56 3.57 -7.09
C ALA A 183 15.88 4.36 -7.10
N TYR A 184 16.96 3.70 -7.53
CA TYR A 184 18.31 4.28 -7.60
C TYR A 184 18.57 5.12 -8.87
N GLU A 185 18.08 4.69 -10.03
CA GLU A 185 18.24 5.45 -11.29
C GLU A 185 17.64 6.86 -11.18
N GLN A 186 16.43 6.98 -10.63
CA GLN A 186 15.79 8.28 -10.41
C GLN A 186 16.44 9.10 -9.28
N HIS A 187 17.20 8.47 -8.38
CA HIS A 187 17.93 9.20 -7.34
C HIS A 187 19.10 10.00 -7.95
N VAL A 188 19.77 9.44 -8.97
CA VAL A 188 20.87 10.11 -9.68
C VAL A 188 20.38 11.38 -10.38
N TYR A 189 19.21 11.33 -11.03
CA TYR A 189 18.62 12.50 -11.70
C TYR A 189 18.24 13.63 -10.73
N LEU A 190 17.68 13.31 -9.55
CA LEU A 190 17.30 14.32 -8.55
C LEU A 190 18.52 15.00 -7.92
N LEU A 191 19.60 14.25 -7.66
CA LEU A 191 20.85 14.83 -7.15
C LEU A 191 21.48 15.77 -8.18
N GLN A 192 21.51 15.38 -9.46
CA GLN A 192 22.02 16.23 -10.53
C GLN A 192 21.20 17.52 -10.70
N HIS A 193 19.87 17.46 -10.61
CA HIS A 193 19.02 18.65 -10.68
C HIS A 193 19.16 19.57 -9.45
N GLN A 194 19.30 19.03 -8.24
CA GLN A 194 19.55 19.86 -7.04
C GLN A 194 20.92 20.55 -7.09
N SER A 195 21.95 19.89 -7.62
CA SER A 195 23.27 20.50 -7.83
C SER A 195 23.23 21.65 -8.85
N HIS A 196 22.44 21.53 -9.92
CA HIS A 196 22.27 22.60 -10.90
C HIS A 196 21.48 23.81 -10.37
N VAL A 197 20.43 23.59 -9.59
CA VAL A 197 19.66 24.71 -8.99
C VAL A 197 20.51 25.49 -7.98
N ASN A 198 21.33 24.81 -7.19
CA ASN A 198 22.21 25.48 -6.22
C ASN A 198 23.38 26.22 -6.90
N ALA A 199 23.91 25.70 -8.01
CA ALA A 199 24.98 26.36 -8.77
C ALA A 199 24.52 27.59 -9.58
N VAL A 200 23.23 27.71 -9.88
CA VAL A 200 22.65 28.89 -10.57
C VAL A 200 22.20 29.97 -9.57
N SER A 201 22.18 29.64 -8.28
CA SER A 201 21.76 30.52 -7.18
C SER A 201 22.92 31.05 -6.33
N SER A 202 24.16 30.86 -6.78
CA SER A 202 25.40 31.39 -6.16
C SER A 202 26.18 32.24 -7.14
#